data_AF-A0A6G3WYQ3-F1
#
_entry.id   AF-A0A6G3WYQ3-F1
#
_cell.length_a   1.000
_cell.length_b   1.000
_cell.length_c   1.000
_cell.angle_alpha   90.00
_cell.angle_beta   90.00
_cell.angle_gamma   90.00
#
_symmetry.space_group_name_H-M   'P 1'
#
loop_
_entity.id
_entity.type
_entity.pdbx_description
1 polymer ?
#
loop_
_entity_poly.entity_id
_entity_poly.type
_entity_poly.pdbx_seq_one_letter_code
_entity_poly.pdbx_strand_id
1 'polypeptide(L)' 'MESSGTTRRQATRQKLYEAAVTLIAEKGFSATTVDEIAERAGVAKGTVYYNFKSKTELFE' A
#
# COMPACT_ATOMS: atom_id res chain seq x y z
N MET A 1 -22.60 17.11 -5.34
CA MET A 1 -21.19 17.53 -5.48
C MET A 1 -20.59 17.25 -4.11
N GLU A 2 -19.71 16.28 -3.90
CA GLU A 2 -18.29 16.30 -4.27
C GLU A 2 -17.71 14.88 -4.50
N SER A 3 -16.97 14.73 -5.60
CA SER A 3 -15.82 13.83 -5.84
C SER A 3 -15.76 12.43 -5.20
N SER A 4 -16.69 11.54 -5.54
CA SER A 4 -16.66 10.11 -5.13
C SER A 4 -15.45 9.28 -5.65
N GLY A 5 -14.62 9.83 -6.55
CA GLY A 5 -13.44 9.15 -7.09
C GLY A 5 -12.16 9.27 -6.24
N THR A 6 -11.96 10.42 -5.58
CA THR A 6 -10.71 10.73 -4.84
C THR A 6 -10.62 9.95 -3.52
N THR A 7 -11.75 9.77 -2.83
CA THR A 7 -11.82 9.15 -1.49
C THR A 7 -11.40 7.67 -1.52
N ARG A 8 -11.79 6.93 -2.56
CA ARG A 8 -11.45 5.50 -2.68
C ARG A 8 -9.96 5.29 -2.91
N ARG A 9 -9.34 6.13 -3.75
CA ARG A 9 -7.90 6.05 -4.03
C ARG A 9 -7.08 6.41 -2.79
N GLN A 10 -7.48 7.45 -2.05
CA GLN A 10 -6.84 7.80 -0.78
C GLN A 10 -7.00 6.69 0.26
N ALA A 11 -8.19 6.11 0.41
CA ALA A 11 -8.43 5.01 1.35
C ALA A 11 -7.55 3.78 1.04
N THR A 12 -7.41 3.43 -0.24
CA THR A 12 -6.51 2.35 -0.66
C THR A 12 -5.06 2.67 -0.36
N ARG A 13 -4.61 3.90 -0.63
CA ARG A 13 -3.24 4.35 -0.31
C ARG A 13 -2.96 4.26 1.19
N GLN A 14 -3.91 4.67 2.02
CA GLN A 14 -3.82 4.60 3.48
C GLN A 14 -3.66 3.15 3.97
N LYS A 15 -4.50 2.24 3.49
CA LYS A 15 -4.40 0.80 3.83
C LYS A 15 -3.05 0.20 3.44
N LEU A 16 -2.53 0.56 2.27
CA LEU A 16 -1.25 0.08 1.79
C LEU A 16 -0.10 0.62 2.63
N TYR A 17 -0.17 1.88 3.06
CA TYR A 17 0.79 2.48 3.97
C TYR A 17 0.79 1.80 5.34
N GLU A 18 -0.37 1.63 5.97
CA GLU A 18 -0.48 0.96 7.27
C GLU A 18 0.03 -0.49 7.23
N ALA A 19 -0.31 -1.23 6.17
CA ALA A 19 0.19 -2.58 5.94
C ALA A 19 1.72 -2.61 5.78
N ALA A 20 2.28 -1.68 5.01
CA ALA A 20 3.73 -1.57 4.82
C ALA A 20 4.46 -1.26 6.13
N VAL A 21 4.01 -0.24 6.88
CA VAL A 21 4.60 0.12 8.17
C VAL A 21 4.58 -1.07 9.13
N THR A 22 3.46 -1.80 9.17
CA THR A 22 3.32 -2.96 10.06
C THR A 22 4.28 -4.09 9.69
N LEU A 23 4.32 -4.49 8.41
CA LEU A 23 5.22 -5.57 7.95
C LEU A 23 6.68 -5.19 8.15
N ILE A 24 7.01 -3.91 7.97
CA ILE A 24 8.39 -3.43 8.14
C ILE A 24 8.77 -3.39 9.61
N ALA A 25 7.84 -3.06 10.50
CA ALA A 25 8.06 -3.18 11.95
C ALA A 25 8.23 -4.64 12.38
N GLU A 26 7.53 -5.59 11.75
CA GLU A 26 7.58 -7.01 12.11
C GLU A 26 8.85 -7.73 11.63
N LYS A 27 9.33 -7.45 10.41
CA LYS A 27 10.44 -8.20 9.78
C LYS A 27 11.47 -7.36 9.04
N GLY A 28 11.31 -6.03 9.03
CA GLY A 28 12.21 -5.10 8.38
C GLY A 28 11.87 -4.80 6.91
N PHE A 29 12.44 -3.70 6.41
CA PHE A 29 12.21 -3.18 5.06
C PHE A 29 12.67 -4.13 3.95
N SER A 30 13.83 -4.76 4.12
CA SER A 30 14.39 -5.67 3.12
C SER A 30 13.54 -6.93 2.96
N ALA A 31 13.02 -7.48 4.06
CA ALA A 31 12.22 -8.69 4.07
C ALA A 31 10.76 -8.45 3.65
N THR A 32 10.30 -7.21 3.56
CA THR A 32 8.93 -6.86 3.15
C THR A 32 8.81 -6.73 1.63
N THR A 33 7.81 -7.39 1.06
CA THR A 33 7.49 -7.34 -0.36
C THR A 33 6.17 -6.59 -0.63
N VAL A 34 6.04 -6.04 -1.83
CA VAL A 34 4.80 -5.37 -2.29
C VAL A 34 3.60 -6.32 -2.27
N ASP A 35 3.86 -7.60 -2.50
CA ASP A 35 2.86 -8.67 -2.54
C ASP A 35 2.22 -8.88 -1.17
N GLU A 36 3.04 -8.96 -0.12
CA GLU A 36 2.58 -9.09 1.27
C GLU A 36 1.87 -7.82 1.76
N ILE A 37 2.31 -6.65 1.31
CA ILE A 37 1.63 -5.39 1.59
C ILE A 37 0.24 -5.40 0.96
N ALA A 38 0.10 -5.87 -0.28
CA ALA A 38 -1.18 -5.99 -0.97
C ALA A 38 -2.13 -6.95 -0.24
N GLU A 39 -1.60 -8.13 0.14
CA GLU A 39 -2.35 -9.15 0.87
C GLU A 39 -2.83 -8.61 2.22
N ARG A 40 -1.94 -8.00 3.00
CA ARG A 40 -2.27 -7.44 4.32
C ARG A 40 -3.23 -6.26 4.23
N ALA A 41 -3.10 -5.41 3.22
CA ALA A 41 -4.00 -4.28 2.99
C ALA A 41 -5.36 -4.70 2.40
N GLY A 42 -5.52 -5.97 2.01
CA GLY A 42 -6.74 -6.50 1.39
C GLY A 42 -7.03 -5.86 0.03
N VAL A 43 -5.98 -5.58 -0.75
CA VAL A 43 -6.10 -4.91 -2.05
C VAL A 43 -5.52 -5.81 -3.14
N ALA A 44 -6.13 -5.77 -4.33
CA ALA A 44 -5.59 -6.51 -5.47
C ALA A 44 -4.17 -6.02 -5.81
N LYS A 45 -3.27 -6.96 -6.13
CA LYS A 45 -1.88 -6.67 -6.50
C LYS A 45 -1.77 -5.62 -7.61
N GLY A 46 -2.62 -5.72 -8.64
CA GLY A 46 -2.66 -4.74 -9.73
C GLY A 46 -3.00 -3.31 -9.26
N THR A 47 -3.81 -3.16 -8.22
CA THR A 47 -4.08 -1.86 -7.59
C THR A 47 -2.85 -1.32 -6.87
N VAL A 48 -2.05 -2.18 -6.26
CA VAL A 48 -0.81 -1.76 -5.59
C VAL A 48 0.21 -1.30 -6.62
N TYR A 49 0.47 -2.06 -7.69
CA TYR A 49 1.36 -1.64 -8.78
C TYR A 49 0.89 -0.37 -9.51
N TYR A 50 -0.41 -0.08 -9.51
CA TYR A 50 -0.96 1.16 -10.05
C TYR A 50 -0.75 2.37 -9.12
N ASN A 51 -0.66 2.16 -7.80
CA ASN A 51 -0.47 3.22 -6.81
C ASN A 51 0.98 3.38 -6.35
N PHE A 52 1.82 2.36 -6.52
CA PHE A 52 3.22 2.33 -6.10
C PHE A 52 4.06 1.57 -7.14
N LYS A 53 5.07 2.20 -7.72
CA LYS A 53 5.98 1.50 -8.64
C LYS A 53 7.01 0.65 -7.92
N SER A 54 7.29 0.96 -6.65
CA SER A 54 8.28 0.24 -5.83
C SER A 54 8.00 0.41 -4.34
N LYS A 55 8.51 -0.53 -3.53
CA LYS A 55 8.40 -0.46 -2.06
C LYS A 55 9.12 0.76 -1.46
N THR A 56 10.07 1.35 -2.17
CA THR A 56 10.74 2.60 -1.80
C THR A 56 9.80 3.80 -1.88
N GLU A 57 8.86 3.80 -2.82
CA GLU A 57 7.86 4.85 -3.03
C GLU A 57 6.81 4.89 -1.90
N LEU A 58 6.81 3.90 -1.00
CA LEU A 58 6.01 3.93 0.24
C LEU A 58 6.60 4.89 1.29
N PHE A 59 7.87 5.28 1.13
CA PHE A 59 8.65 6.04 2.10
C PHE A 59 9.22 7.35 1.53
N GLU A 60 8.94 7.67 0.26
CA GLU A 60 9.16 9.00 -0.33
C GLU A 60 7.88 9.84 -0.27
#